data_AF-A0A965LU32-F1
#
_entry.id   AF-A0A965LU32-F1
#
_cell.length_a   1.000
_cell.length_b   1.000
_cell.length_c   1.000
_cell.angle_alpha   90.00
_cell.angle_beta   90.00
_cell.angle_gamma   90.00
#
_symmetry.space_group_name_H-M   'P 1'
#
loop_
_entity.id
_entity.type
_entity.pdbx_description
1 polymer ?
#
loop_
_entity_poly.entity_id
_entity_poly.type
_entity_poly.pdbx_seq_one_letter_code
_entity_poly.pdbx_strand_id
1 'polypeptide(L)' 'WADKAWHRFWGWDTKEVWTFIIWTIYAAYLHATTTRGWEGKKAAWLTLIGFTAIIFNFTIVNLYFKGLHVYSGL' A
#
# COMPACT_ATOMS: atom_id res chain seq x y z
N TRP A 1 4.70 -18.53 -4.75
CA TRP A 1 5.95 -18.07 -4.13
C TRP A 1 5.77 -17.86 -2.63
N ALA A 2 4.80 -17.03 -2.17
CA ALA A 2 4.49 -16.85 -0.74
C ALA A 2 4.18 -18.16 0.02
N ASP A 3 3.33 -19.03 -0.55
CA ASP A 3 3.02 -20.35 0.02
C ASP A 3 4.27 -21.25 0.17
N LYS A 4 5.17 -21.23 -0.84
CA LYS A 4 6.44 -21.97 -0.78
C LYS A 4 7.45 -21.39 0.21
N ALA A 5 7.33 -20.10 0.57
CA ALA A 5 8.26 -19.41 1.47
C ALA A 5 7.79 -19.43 2.93
N TRP A 6 6.48 -19.35 3.18
CA TRP A 6 5.92 -19.15 4.52
C TRP A 6 4.76 -20.09 4.87
N HIS A 7 4.46 -21.08 4.01
CA HIS A 7 3.34 -22.03 4.16
C HIS A 7 1.98 -21.35 4.35
N ARG A 8 1.86 -20.11 3.87
CA ARG A 8 0.64 -19.31 3.90
C ARG A 8 0.62 -18.34 2.73
N PHE A 9 -0.56 -18.04 2.20
CA PHE A 9 -0.74 -17.06 1.13
C PHE A 9 -0.83 -15.61 1.63
N TRP A 10 -1.23 -15.42 2.89
CA TRP A 10 -1.46 -14.11 3.50
C TRP A 10 -1.30 -14.18 5.03
N GLY A 11 -0.55 -13.26 5.62
CA GLY A 11 -0.25 -13.26 7.05
C GLY A 11 -0.95 -12.18 7.88
N TRP A 12 -1.70 -11.26 7.24
CA TRP A 12 -2.22 -10.04 7.89
C TRP A 12 -1.14 -9.18 8.56
N ASP A 13 0.12 -9.34 8.17
CA ASP A 13 1.19 -8.46 8.66
C ASP A 13 0.93 -7.02 8.21
N THR A 14 1.38 -6.06 9.01
CA THR A 14 1.18 -4.64 8.71
C THR A 14 1.73 -4.28 7.33
N LYS A 15 2.86 -4.84 6.91
CA LYS A 15 3.40 -4.58 5.56
C LYS A 15 2.53 -5.18 4.46
N GLU A 16 1.98 -6.38 4.67
CA GLU A 16 1.07 -7.02 3.71
C GLU A 16 -0.21 -6.19 3.56
N VAL A 17 -0.86 -5.82 4.67
CA VAL A 17 -2.11 -5.03 4.67
C VAL A 17 -1.92 -3.69 3.97
N TRP A 18 -0.83 -2.97 4.24
CA TRP A 18 -0.58 -1.70 3.59
C TRP A 18 -0.21 -1.82 2.11
N THR A 19 0.48 -2.89 1.72
CA THR A 19 0.70 -3.18 0.30
C THR A 19 -0.65 -3.36 -0.42
N PHE A 20 -1.60 -4.06 0.20
CA PHE A 20 -2.95 -4.21 -0.34
C PHE A 20 -3.74 -2.89 -0.43
N ILE A 21 -3.63 -2.03 0.60
CA ILE A 21 -4.24 -0.68 0.58
C ILE A 21 -3.70 0.14 -0.60
N ILE A 22 -2.37 0.18 -0.79
CA ILE A 22 -1.75 0.95 -1.87
C ILE A 22 -2.20 0.43 -3.25
N TRP A 23 -2.20 -0.88 -3.46
CA TRP A 23 -2.70 -1.48 -4.71
C TRP A 23 -4.17 -1.16 -4.96
N THR A 24 -4.99 -1.13 -3.92
CA THR A 24 -6.41 -0.76 -4.03
C THR A 24 -6.57 0.70 -4.45
N ILE A 25 -5.80 1.63 -3.87
CA ILE A 25 -5.82 3.05 -4.26
C ILE A 25 -5.35 3.21 -5.71
N TYR A 26 -4.31 2.47 -6.11
CA TYR A 26 -3.82 2.50 -7.48
C TYR A 26 -4.84 1.95 -8.47
N ALA A 27 -5.51 0.83 -8.15
CA ALA A 27 -6.61 0.30 -8.95
C ALA A 27 -7.78 1.28 -9.04
N ALA A 28 -8.14 1.97 -7.95
CA ALA A 28 -9.15 3.01 -7.96
C ALA A 28 -8.75 4.21 -8.85
N TYR A 29 -7.48 4.60 -8.84
CA TYR A 29 -6.93 5.63 -9.72
C TYR A 29 -7.01 5.22 -11.20
N LEU A 30 -6.56 4.02 -11.53
CA LEU A 30 -6.65 3.49 -12.90
C LEU A 30 -8.11 3.34 -13.35
N HIS A 31 -8.99 2.83 -12.49
CA HIS A 31 -10.41 2.71 -12.81
C HIS A 31 -11.07 4.08 -13.03
N ALA A 32 -10.74 5.07 -12.20
CA ALA A 32 -11.25 6.43 -12.34
C ALA A 32 -10.76 7.10 -13.64
N THR A 33 -9.48 6.93 -13.98
CA THR A 33 -8.90 7.55 -15.18
C THR A 33 -9.29 6.80 -16.46
N THR A 34 -9.23 5.47 -16.48
CA THR A 34 -9.53 4.65 -17.67
C THR A 34 -11.04 4.47 -17.93
N THR A 35 -11.85 4.23 -16.90
CA THR A 35 -13.28 3.91 -17.10
C THR A 35 -14.18 5.13 -17.02
N ARG A 36 -13.87 6.10 -16.13
CA ARG A 36 -14.70 7.29 -15.93
C ARG A 36 -14.15 8.56 -16.58
N GLY A 37 -12.99 8.49 -17.24
CA GLY A 37 -12.35 9.65 -17.88
C GLY A 37 -12.07 10.77 -16.90
N TRP A 38 -11.72 10.46 -15.65
CA TRP A 38 -11.45 11.49 -14.66
C TRP A 38 -10.16 12.23 -15.01
N GLU A 39 -10.29 13.52 -15.29
CA GLU A 39 -9.17 14.42 -15.58
C GLU A 39 -9.14 15.60 -14.59
N GLY A 40 -7.97 16.23 -14.46
CA GLY A 40 -7.78 17.42 -13.64
C GLY A 40 -7.99 17.20 -12.14
N LYS A 41 -8.83 18.02 -11.51
CA LYS A 41 -8.99 18.10 -10.04
C LYS A 41 -9.43 16.77 -9.39
N LYS A 42 -10.24 15.96 -10.07
CA LYS A 42 -10.75 14.68 -9.52
C LYS A 42 -9.66 13.62 -9.47
N ALA A 43 -8.86 13.52 -10.54
CA ALA A 43 -7.69 12.65 -10.56
C ALA A 43 -6.62 13.11 -9.56
N ALA A 44 -6.41 14.43 -9.43
CA ALA A 44 -5.44 15.00 -8.49
C ALA A 44 -5.72 14.62 -7.02
N TRP A 45 -6.98 14.62 -6.58
CA TRP A 45 -7.35 14.17 -5.24
C TRP A 45 -7.04 12.70 -5.00
N LEU A 46 -7.29 11.84 -6.00
CA LEU A 46 -6.98 10.42 -5.92
C LEU A 46 -5.47 10.17 -5.84
N THR A 47 -4.69 10.92 -6.62
CA THR A 47 -3.23 10.89 -6.54
C THR A 47 -2.72 11.38 -5.18
N LEU A 48 -3.32 12.42 -4.61
CA LEU A 48 -2.97 12.93 -3.28
C LEU A 48 -3.21 11.86 -2.20
N ILE A 49 -4.36 11.19 -2.24
CA ILE A 49 -4.70 10.10 -1.31
C ILE A 49 -3.69 8.94 -1.45
N GLY A 50 -3.36 8.55 -2.68
CA GLY A 50 -2.35 7.52 -2.95
C GLY A 50 -0.97 7.91 -2.43
N PHE A 51 -0.58 9.16 -2.62
CA PHE A 51 0.69 9.69 -2.13
C PHE A 51 0.75 9.71 -0.59
N THR A 52 -0.32 10.16 0.08
CA THR A 52 -0.41 10.13 1.54
C THR A 52 -0.37 8.70 2.08
N ALA A 53 -1.00 7.73 1.41
CA ALA A 53 -0.95 6.33 1.81
C ALA A 53 0.47 5.74 1.71
N ILE A 54 1.25 6.13 0.69
CA ILE A 54 2.66 5.75 0.56
C ILE A 54 3.48 6.36 1.70
N ILE A 55 3.34 7.67 1.96
CA ILE A 55 4.05 8.33 3.07
C ILE A 55 3.68 7.69 4.40
N PHE A 56 2.41 7.41 4.64
CA PHE A 56 1.96 6.75 5.86
C PHE A 56 2.61 5.36 6.02
N ASN A 57 2.71 4.58 4.95
CA ASN A 57 3.40 3.29 5.00
C ASN A 57 4.91 3.44 5.29
N PHE A 58 5.60 4.37 4.63
CA PHE A 58 7.03 4.56 4.86
C PHE A 58 7.35 5.18 6.22
N THR A 59 6.46 6.01 6.76
CA THR A 59 6.68 6.71 8.04
C THR A 59 6.01 5.96 9.18
N ILE A 60 4.69 5.89 9.22
CA ILE A 60 3.96 5.36 10.38
C ILE A 60 4.13 3.84 10.49
N VAL A 61 3.96 3.11 9.39
CA VAL A 61 4.03 1.65 9.44
C VAL A 61 5.43 1.16 9.76
N ASN A 62 6.45 1.75 9.15
CA ASN A 62 7.84 1.38 9.45
C ASN A 62 8.30 1.79 10.85
N LEU A 63 7.85 2.93 11.38
CA LEU A 63 8.32 3.43 12.67
C LEU A 63 7.54 2.86 13.86
N TYR A 64 6.23 2.65 13.73
CA TYR A 64 5.37 2.28 14.86
C TYR A 64 4.96 0.81 14.87
N PHE A 65 5.03 0.10 13.74
CA PHE A 65 4.66 -1.31 13.68
C PHE A 65 5.93 -2.14 13.50
N LYS A 66 6.31 -2.87 14.55
CA LYS A 66 7.44 -3.82 14.50
C LYS A 66 7.12 -4.96 13.53
N GLY A 67 7.63 -4.88 12.31
CA GLY A 67 7.63 -6.02 11.40
C GLY A 67 8.61 -7.08 11.88
N LEU A 68 8.30 -8.36 11.63
CA LEU A 68 9.16 -9.53 11.91
C LEU A 68 10.55 -9.49 11.24
N HIS A 69 10.87 -8.44 10.48
CA HIS A 69 12.20 -8.15 9.94
C HIS A 69 12.74 -6.87 10.58
N VAL A 70 13.30 -7.03 11.78
CA VAL A 70 14.27 -6.10 12.34
C VAL A 70 15.60 -6.38 11.63
N TYR A 71 15.94 -5.61 10.60
CA TYR A 71 17.32 -5.48 10.11
C TYR A 71 18.05 -4.32 10.81
N SER A 72 17.71 -4.07 12.07
CA SER A 72 18.55 -3.27 12.94
C SER A 72 19.04 -4.22 14.02
N GLY A 73 20.17 -4.87 13.72
CA GLY A 73 20.97 -5.50 14.75
C GLY A 73 21.41 -4.41 15.72
N LEU A 74 20.67 -4.31 16.82
CA LEU A 74 21.22 -4.00 18.13
C LEU A 74 20.98 -5.23 19.00
#